data_AF-A0A963RS97-F1
#
_entry.id   AF-A0A963RS97-F1
#
_cell.length_a   1.000
_cell.length_b   1.000
_cell.length_c   1.000
_cell.angle_alpha   90.00
_cell.angle_beta   90.00
_cell.angle_gamma   90.00
#
_symmetry.space_group_name_H-M   'P 1'
#
loop_
_entity.id
_entity.type
_entity.pdbx_description
1 polymer ?
#
loop_
_entity_poly.entity_id
_entity_poly.type
_entity_poly.pdbx_seq_one_letter_code
_entity_poly.pdbx_strand_id
1 'polypeptide(L)' 'MSGLQPFALADLPAEPWKNGGGRTRTVATWPAGAGLSDFDARVSVATIAASGPFSRFPGIDRQIVLLSGGGV' A
#
# COMPACT_ATOMS: atom_id res chain seq x y z
N MET A 1 23.38 -11.97 4.49
CA MET A 1 23.19 -10.56 4.90
C MET A 1 22.23 -9.94 3.90
N SER A 2 21.03 -9.51 4.31
CA SER A 2 20.16 -8.75 3.41
C SER A 2 20.69 -7.31 3.37
N GLY A 3 21.19 -6.89 2.22
CA GLY A 3 21.60 -5.51 1.97
C GLY A 3 20.41 -4.62 1.68
N LEU A 4 20.63 -3.30 1.66
CA LEU A 4 19.62 -2.35 1.20
C LEU A 4 19.30 -2.61 -0.27
N GLN A 5 18.01 -2.78 -0.58
CA GLN A 5 17.53 -2.92 -1.95
C GLN A 5 16.84 -1.63 -2.38
N PRO A 6 17.47 -0.81 -3.25
CA PRO A 6 16.79 0.34 -3.84
C PRO A 6 15.72 -0.14 -4.83
N PHE A 7 14.66 0.65 -4.97
CA PHE A 7 13.60 0.42 -5.95
C PHE A 7 13.09 1.76 -6.49
N ALA A 8 12.64 1.79 -7.73
CA ALA A 8 11.82 2.88 -8.23
C ALA A 8 10.34 2.52 -8.03
N LEU A 9 9.54 3.48 -7.56
CA LEU A 9 8.11 3.24 -7.34
C LEU A 9 7.37 2.82 -8.63
N ALA A 10 7.82 3.31 -9.78
CA ALA A 10 7.23 2.97 -11.08
C ALA A 10 7.37 1.48 -11.44
N ASP A 11 8.39 0.82 -10.91
CA ASP A 11 8.70 -0.60 -11.19
C ASP A 11 7.87 -1.56 -10.32
N LEU A 12 7.22 -1.05 -9.26
CA LEU A 12 6.35 -1.85 -8.42
C LEU A 12 4.98 -2.08 -9.11
N PRO A 13 4.45 -3.32 -9.08
CA PRO A 13 3.15 -3.63 -9.66
C PRO A 13 2.05 -2.73 -9.11
N ALA A 14 1.24 -2.18 -10.01
CA ALA A 14 0.04 -1.44 -9.65
C ALA A 14 -1.14 -2.41 -9.53
N GLU A 15 -1.72 -2.50 -8.34
CA GLU A 15 -2.89 -3.31 -8.02
C GLU A 15 -4.12 -2.41 -7.99
N PRO A 16 -5.04 -2.49 -8.97
CA PRO A 16 -6.28 -1.73 -8.96
C PRO A 16 -7.16 -2.10 -7.76
N TRP A 17 -7.82 -1.11 -7.17
CA TRP A 17 -8.79 -1.37 -6.11
C TRP A 17 -10.07 -1.98 -6.67
N LYS A 18 -10.69 -2.89 -5.92
CA LYS A 18 -11.96 -3.54 -6.31
C LYS A 18 -13.09 -2.54 -6.62
N ASN A 19 -13.09 -1.38 -5.96
CA ASN A 19 -14.09 -0.34 -6.16
C ASN A 19 -13.76 0.64 -7.30
N GLY A 20 -12.63 0.45 -8.01
CA GLY A 20 -12.18 1.33 -9.08
C GLY A 20 -11.69 2.71 -8.63
N GLY A 21 -11.72 3.03 -7.33
CA GLY A 21 -11.39 4.36 -6.80
C GLY A 21 -9.90 4.67 -6.69
N GLY A 22 -9.03 3.79 -7.18
CA GLY A 22 -7.59 3.95 -7.06
C GLY A 22 -6.79 2.69 -7.32
N ARG A 23 -5.54 2.73 -6.90
CA ARG A 23 -4.58 1.62 -6.99
C ARG A 23 -3.58 1.66 -5.84
N THR A 24 -3.03 0.50 -5.52
CA THR A 24 -1.94 0.33 -4.55
C THR A 24 -0.69 -0.16 -5.28
N ARG A 25 0.49 0.30 -4.85
CA ARG A 25 1.77 -0.35 -5.13
C ARG A 25 2.36 -0.83 -3.82
N THR A 26 2.52 -2.13 -3.65
CA THR A 26 3.09 -2.72 -2.44
C THR A 26 4.60 -2.61 -2.49
N VAL A 27 5.20 -2.03 -1.44
CA VAL A 27 6.66 -1.88 -1.29
C VAL A 27 7.22 -3.09 -0.52
N ALA A 28 6.57 -3.45 0.59
CA ALA A 28 6.96 -4.59 1.40
C ALA A 28 5.76 -5.12 2.20
N THR A 29 5.77 -6.43 2.43
CA THR A 29 4.83 -7.12 3.31
C THR A 29 5.62 -8.04 4.23
N TRP A 30 5.23 -8.10 5.50
CA TRP A 30 5.80 -9.00 6.48
C TRP A 30 4.71 -9.81 7.18
N PRO A 31 4.88 -11.13 7.39
CA PRO A 31 5.97 -11.94 6.83
C PRO A 31 5.93 -12.00 5.30
N ALA A 32 7.07 -12.32 4.68
CA ALA A 32 7.15 -12.41 3.23
C ALA A 32 6.16 -13.45 2.69
N GLY A 33 5.35 -13.06 1.70
CA GLY A 33 4.30 -13.90 1.13
C GLY A 33 2.94 -13.83 1.83
N ALA A 34 2.82 -13.10 2.96
CA ALA A 34 1.52 -12.84 3.57
C ALA A 34 0.59 -12.07 2.62
N GLY A 35 -0.70 -12.40 2.70
CA GLY A 35 -1.78 -11.71 2.00
C GLY A 35 -2.36 -10.56 2.82
N LEU A 36 -3.51 -10.05 2.39
CA LEU A 36 -4.19 -8.92 3.04
C LEU A 36 -4.89 -9.26 4.36
N SER A 37 -4.97 -10.55 4.70
CA SER A 37 -5.68 -11.08 5.87
C SER A 37 -4.76 -11.50 7.02
N ASP A 38 -3.45 -11.62 6.76
CA ASP A 38 -2.49 -12.30 7.62
C ASP A 38 -1.10 -11.64 7.61
N PHE A 39 -1.00 -10.39 7.16
CA PHE A 39 0.22 -9.61 7.32
C PHE A 39 0.32 -9.00 8.72
N ASP A 40 1.53 -8.98 9.26
CA ASP A 40 1.88 -8.25 10.49
C ASP A 40 2.20 -6.79 10.18
N ALA A 41 2.88 -6.54 9.05
CA ALA A 41 3.22 -5.21 8.58
C ALA A 41 3.14 -5.11 7.05
N ARG A 42 2.68 -3.96 6.55
CA ARG A 42 2.66 -3.66 5.11
C ARG A 42 3.01 -2.21 4.84
N VAL A 43 3.96 -1.99 3.94
CA VAL A 43 4.31 -0.67 3.41
C VAL A 43 3.85 -0.62 1.96
N SER A 44 3.07 0.40 1.61
CA SER A 44 2.55 0.57 0.26
C SER A 44 2.29 2.04 -0.09
N VAL A 45 2.31 2.36 -1.37
CA VAL A 45 1.89 3.67 -1.89
C VAL A 45 0.51 3.55 -2.52
N ALA A 46 -0.42 4.40 -2.11
CA ALA A 46 -1.76 4.49 -2.66
C ALA A 46 -1.87 5.66 -3.65
N THR A 47 -2.52 5.44 -4.79
CA THR A 47 -3.04 6.51 -5.65
C THR A 47 -4.55 6.50 -5.53
N ILE A 48 -5.12 7.62 -5.09
CA ILE A 48 -6.57 7.81 -4.90
C ILE A 48 -7.09 8.58 -6.10
N ALA A 49 -7.98 7.96 -6.87
CA ALA A 49 -8.59 8.57 -8.06
C ALA A 49 -10.00 9.11 -7.78
N ALA A 50 -10.69 8.55 -6.77
CA ALA A 50 -12.01 8.99 -6.35
C ALA A 50 -12.15 8.87 -4.83
N SER A 51 -12.94 9.76 -4.24
CA SER A 51 -13.29 9.69 -2.82
C SER A 51 -14.03 8.40 -2.50
N GLY A 52 -13.73 7.81 -1.36
CA GLY A 52 -14.36 6.59 -0.90
C GLY A 52 -13.73 6.08 0.39
N PRO A 53 -14.37 5.10 1.05
CA PRO A 53 -13.83 4.54 2.27
C PRO A 53 -12.56 3.74 1.98
N PHE A 54 -11.59 3.80 2.88
CA PHE A 54 -10.49 2.85 2.89
C PHE A 54 -10.92 1.50 3.45
N SER A 55 -10.27 0.43 2.96
CA SER A 55 -10.38 -0.90 3.57
C SER A 55 -10.02 -0.85 5.05
N ARG A 56 -10.72 -1.64 5.87
CA ARG A 56 -10.38 -1.86 7.28
C ARG A 56 -9.48 -3.08 7.40
N PHE A 57 -8.42 -2.98 8.19
CA PHE A 57 -7.57 -4.11 8.59
C PHE A 57 -7.64 -4.19 10.12
N PRO A 58 -8.51 -5.05 10.68
CA PRO A 58 -8.68 -5.15 12.13
C PRO A 58 -7.36 -5.53 12.81
N GLY A 59 -7.07 -4.88 13.95
CA GLY A 59 -5.84 -5.13 14.72
C GLY A 59 -4.55 -4.52 14.12
N ILE A 60 -4.65 -3.82 12.99
CA ILE A 60 -3.52 -3.15 12.34
C ILE A 60 -3.61 -1.64 12.55
N ASP A 61 -2.57 -1.07 13.15
CA ASP A 61 -2.39 0.38 13.21
C ASP A 61 -2.04 0.93 11.82
N ARG A 62 -2.62 2.08 11.46
CA ARG A 62 -2.37 2.73 10.17
C ARG A 62 -1.86 4.14 10.35
N GLN A 63 -0.75 4.43 9.67
CA GLN A 63 -0.27 5.77 9.42
C GLN A 63 -0.23 6.03 7.91
N ILE A 64 -0.56 7.27 7.52
CA ILE A 64 -0.56 7.70 6.12
C ILE A 64 0.11 9.07 6.02
N VAL A 65 0.84 9.28 4.93
CA VAL A 65 1.49 10.56 4.60
C VAL A 65 1.15 10.89 3.15
N LEU A 66 0.77 12.14 2.90
CA LEU A 66 0.53 12.63 1.54
C LEU A 66 1.87 12.81 0.82
N LEU A 67 2.05 12.11 -0.31
CA LEU A 67 3.27 12.23 -1.12
C LEU A 67 3.12 13.28 -2.22
N SER A 68 1.91 13.49 -2.73
CA SER A 68 1.60 14.48 -3.76
C SER A 68 0.10 14.79 -3.77
N GLY A 69 -0.29 15.93 -4.36
CA GLY A 69 -1.68 16.37 -4.44
C GLY A 69 -2.08 17.35 -3.33
N GLY A 70 -3.38 17.67 -3.27
CA GLY A 70 -3.94 18.68 -2.37
C GLY A 70 -4.56 18.13 -1.08
N GLY A 71 -4.54 16.82 -0.87
CA GLY A 71 -5.18 16.19 0.28
C GLY A 71 -5.63 14.76 -0.01
N VAL A 72 -6.36 14.20 0.96
CA VAL A 72 -7.02 12.90 0.89
C VAL A 72 -8.54 13.09 0.96
#